data_AF-T1C495-F1
#
_entry.id   AF-T1C495-F1
#
_cell.length_a   1.000
_cell.length_b   1.000
_cell.length_c   1.000
_cell.angle_alpha   90.00
_cell.angle_beta   90.00
_cell.angle_gamma   90.00
#
_symmetry.space_group_name_H-M   'P 1'
#
loop_
_entity.id
_entity.type
_entity.pdbx_description
1 polymer ?
#
loop_
_entity_poly.entity_id
_entity_poly.type
_entity_poly.pdbx_seq_one_letter_code
_entity_poly.pdbx_strand_id
1 'polypeptide(L)'
;AVEAPHGHAAARHYTLSIAIADGPFVKGINIPAVNHYVDWFNLMTYDFVNSLTPTTGNHTGLYASRWAPATARTTNRAVRQFLAAGIPARKLVIGVAFYGRAFADVRPVHHGLYQPYGRFIAMIAWPKLVSGYINKNGFKRYWGSKAMAPYLWNAK
;
A
#
# COMPACT_ATOMS: atom_id res chain seq x y z
N ALA A 1 -31.96 31.31 44.91
CA ALA A 1 -30.99 30.25 45.27
C ALA A 1 -31.50 28.94 44.68
N VAL A 2 -30.86 28.25 43.74
CA VAL A 2 -29.50 28.31 43.19
C VAL A 2 -29.64 27.90 41.72
N GLU A 3 -29.12 28.70 40.78
CA GLU A 3 -28.96 28.30 39.38
C GLU A 3 -27.93 27.17 39.32
N ALA A 4 -28.31 26.03 38.74
CA ALA A 4 -27.34 25.00 38.38
C ALA A 4 -26.53 25.52 37.18
N PRO A 5 -25.19 25.56 37.25
CA PRO A 5 -24.39 26.03 36.13
C PRO A 5 -24.51 25.00 35.01
N HIS A 6 -25.11 25.40 33.88
CA HIS A 6 -25.04 24.68 32.62
C HIS A 6 -23.58 24.68 32.17
N GLY A 7 -22.79 23.75 32.70
CA GLY A 7 -21.45 23.49 32.23
C GLY A 7 -21.52 23.12 30.76
N HIS A 8 -20.93 23.96 29.91
CA HIS A 8 -20.68 23.64 28.52
C HIS A 8 -19.84 22.35 28.47
N ALA A 9 -20.49 21.21 28.24
CA ALA A 9 -19.79 20.03 27.77
C ALA A 9 -19.05 20.46 26.51
N ALA A 10 -17.71 20.46 26.54
CA ALA A 10 -16.89 20.82 25.39
C ALA A 10 -17.44 20.12 24.15
N ALA A 11 -17.67 20.89 23.07
CA ALA A 11 -18.21 20.37 21.83
C ALA A 11 -17.40 19.12 21.43
N ARG A 12 -18.06 17.96 21.39
CA ARG A 12 -17.40 16.71 21.02
C ARG A 12 -17.03 16.77 19.55
N HIS A 13 -15.73 16.72 19.25
CA HIS A 13 -15.25 16.54 17.89
C HIS A 13 -15.39 15.07 17.48
N TYR A 14 -16.19 14.79 16.45
CA TYR A 14 -16.25 13.48 15.83
C TYR A 14 -15.37 13.49 14.58
N THR A 15 -14.49 12.51 14.46
CA THR A 15 -13.57 12.43 13.33
C THR A 15 -14.22 11.82 12.10
N LEU A 16 -13.94 12.37 10.93
CA LEU A 16 -14.26 11.82 9.62
C LEU A 16 -12.97 11.59 8.83
N SER A 17 -12.75 10.38 8.35
CA SER A 17 -11.62 10.06 7.47
C SER A 17 -12.06 9.15 6.33
N ILE A 18 -11.21 9.01 5.32
CA ILE A 18 -11.46 8.10 4.18
C ILE A 18 -10.24 7.21 3.93
N ALA A 19 -10.49 6.00 3.42
CA ALA A 19 -9.46 5.20 2.76
C ALA A 19 -9.47 5.53 1.27
N ILE A 20 -8.30 5.81 0.69
CA ILE A 20 -8.23 6.28 -0.70
C ILE A 20 -7.03 5.68 -1.45
N ALA A 21 -7.27 5.26 -2.69
CA ALA A 21 -6.24 4.75 -3.59
C ALA A 21 -5.45 5.91 -4.26
N ASP A 22 -4.40 5.60 -5.01
CA ASP A 22 -3.69 6.54 -5.87
C ASP A 22 -3.88 6.24 -7.37
N GLY A 23 -3.35 7.11 -8.21
CA GLY A 23 -3.29 6.93 -9.66
C GLY A 23 -4.68 6.93 -10.30
N PRO A 24 -5.00 5.95 -11.17
CA PRO A 24 -6.25 5.96 -11.94
C PRO A 24 -7.51 5.86 -11.08
N PHE A 25 -7.42 5.30 -9.88
CA PHE A 25 -8.57 5.06 -9.00
C PHE A 25 -9.12 6.32 -8.33
N VAL A 26 -8.38 7.42 -8.37
CA VAL A 26 -8.84 8.74 -7.89
C VAL A 26 -9.12 9.71 -9.03
N LYS A 27 -9.06 9.23 -10.28
CA LYS A 27 -9.43 10.02 -11.44
C LYS A 27 -10.93 10.35 -11.36
N GLY A 28 -11.25 11.61 -11.12
CA GLY A 28 -12.63 12.10 -10.99
C GLY A 28 -13.02 12.50 -9.56
N ILE A 29 -12.17 12.24 -8.55
CA ILE A 29 -12.40 12.75 -7.19
C ILE A 29 -11.76 14.14 -7.08
N ASN A 30 -12.54 15.14 -6.65
CA ASN A 30 -12.00 16.46 -6.31
C ASN A 30 -11.32 16.40 -4.93
N ILE A 31 -10.07 15.94 -4.91
CA ILE A 31 -9.25 15.77 -3.71
C ILE A 31 -9.11 17.06 -2.89
N PRO A 32 -8.85 18.24 -3.49
CA PRO A 32 -8.87 19.51 -2.76
C PRO A 32 -10.21 19.77 -2.06
N ALA A 33 -11.34 19.54 -2.73
CA ALA A 33 -12.65 19.73 -2.11
C ALA A 33 -12.88 18.79 -0.93
N VAL A 34 -12.52 17.50 -1.06
CA VAL A 34 -12.65 16.49 0.00
C VAL A 34 -11.81 16.88 1.23
N ASN A 35 -10.65 17.50 1.04
CA ASN A 35 -9.76 17.91 2.13
C ASN A 35 -10.42 18.84 3.15
N HIS A 36 -11.45 19.59 2.78
CA HIS A 36 -12.16 20.49 3.70
C HIS A 36 -13.05 19.74 4.70
N TYR A 37 -13.37 18.47 4.43
CA TYR A 37 -14.34 17.71 5.21
C TYR A 37 -13.72 16.61 6.07
N VAL A 38 -12.58 16.03 5.66
CA VAL A 38 -11.94 14.93 6.38
C VAL A 38 -10.84 15.43 7.31
N ASP A 39 -10.62 14.76 8.44
CA ASP A 39 -9.50 15.00 9.34
C ASP A 39 -8.18 14.47 8.75
N TRP A 40 -8.23 13.31 8.07
CA TRP A 40 -7.09 12.73 7.37
C TRP A 40 -7.50 11.75 6.25
N PHE A 41 -6.52 11.38 5.43
CA PHE A 41 -6.61 10.40 4.37
C PHE A 41 -5.76 9.18 4.73
N ASN A 42 -6.37 8.00 4.76
CA ASN A 42 -5.65 6.73 4.85
C ASN A 42 -5.31 6.27 3.44
N LEU A 43 -4.09 6.51 2.99
CA LEU A 43 -3.65 6.12 1.66
C LEU A 43 -3.51 4.59 1.59
N MET A 44 -4.23 3.95 0.66
CA MET A 44 -4.15 2.52 0.42
C MET A 44 -2.89 2.20 -0.40
N THR A 45 -1.71 2.45 0.19
CA THR A 45 -0.39 2.30 -0.45
C THR A 45 0.11 0.85 -0.48
N TYR A 46 -0.81 -0.03 -0.84
CA TYR A 46 -0.63 -1.46 -0.99
C TYR A 46 -1.44 -1.91 -2.23
N ASP A 47 -1.26 -3.16 -2.63
CA ASP A 47 -1.93 -3.76 -3.78
C ASP A 47 -1.64 -3.10 -5.13
N PHE A 48 -0.49 -2.42 -5.24
CA PHE A 48 0.05 -1.91 -6.49
C PHE A 48 0.31 -3.00 -7.54
N VAL A 49 0.60 -4.22 -7.06
CA VAL A 49 0.80 -5.43 -7.86
C VAL A 49 -0.14 -6.50 -7.32
N ASN A 50 -0.97 -7.08 -8.17
CA ASN A 50 -2.04 -7.99 -7.79
C ASN A 50 -2.39 -8.95 -8.95
N SER A 51 -3.50 -9.68 -8.86
CA SER A 51 -3.91 -10.67 -9.87
C SER A 51 -4.21 -10.08 -11.25
N LEU A 52 -4.44 -8.76 -11.35
CA LEU A 52 -4.77 -8.04 -12.57
C LEU A 52 -3.55 -7.36 -13.21
N THR A 53 -2.39 -7.41 -12.57
CA THR A 53 -1.17 -6.82 -13.13
C THR A 53 -0.44 -7.81 -14.04
N PRO A 54 0.24 -7.37 -15.11
CA PRO A 54 0.82 -8.29 -16.09
C PRO A 54 2.06 -9.04 -15.58
N THR A 55 2.65 -8.59 -14.48
CA THR A 55 3.87 -9.15 -13.91
C THR A 55 3.79 -9.18 -12.39
N THR A 56 4.66 -10.00 -11.79
CA THR A 56 4.95 -9.94 -10.35
C THR A 56 5.62 -8.61 -9.97
N GLY A 57 5.83 -8.36 -8.68
CA GLY A 57 6.48 -7.13 -8.23
C GLY A 57 6.12 -6.78 -6.79
N ASN A 58 6.57 -5.61 -6.33
CA ASN A 58 6.32 -5.17 -4.97
C ASN A 58 4.94 -4.51 -4.86
N HIS A 59 3.98 -5.18 -4.20
CA HIS A 59 2.63 -4.65 -4.05
C HIS A 59 2.52 -3.47 -3.06
N THR A 60 3.49 -3.29 -2.17
CA THR A 60 3.50 -2.25 -1.12
C THR A 60 4.88 -1.56 -0.99
N GLY A 61 5.64 -1.50 -2.10
CA GLY A 61 7.00 -0.92 -2.10
C GLY A 61 7.03 0.59 -1.82
N LEU A 62 8.07 1.05 -1.12
CA LEU A 62 8.24 2.48 -0.81
C LEU A 62 8.59 3.27 -2.07
N TYR A 63 9.53 2.74 -2.86
CA TYR A 63 10.00 3.31 -4.11
C TYR A 63 9.95 2.28 -5.25
N ALA A 64 10.28 2.71 -6.47
CA ALA A 64 10.30 1.83 -7.62
C ALA A 64 11.53 0.90 -7.56
N SER A 65 11.33 -0.39 -7.85
CA SER A 65 12.44 -1.31 -8.07
C SER A 65 13.19 -0.94 -9.35
N ARG A 66 14.46 -1.37 -9.45
CA ARG A 66 15.27 -1.20 -10.67
C ARG A 66 14.66 -1.87 -11.91
N TRP A 67 13.81 -2.88 -11.70
CA TRP A 67 13.13 -3.65 -12.76
C TRP A 67 11.67 -3.21 -12.97
N ALA A 68 11.19 -2.25 -12.18
CA ALA A 68 9.83 -1.78 -12.29
C ALA A 68 9.66 -0.93 -13.55
N PRO A 69 8.50 -0.99 -14.23
CA PRO A 69 8.21 -0.06 -15.31
C PRO A 69 8.18 1.39 -14.78
N ALA A 70 8.45 2.36 -15.65
CA ALA A 70 8.42 3.77 -15.30
C ALA A 70 7.05 4.24 -14.78
N THR A 71 5.97 3.49 -15.03
CA THR A 71 4.61 3.76 -14.57
C THR A 71 4.25 3.04 -13.26
N ALA A 72 5.16 2.28 -12.66
CA ALA A 72 4.87 1.52 -11.43
C ALA A 72 4.34 2.42 -10.30
N ARG A 73 3.29 1.95 -9.64
CA ARG A 73 2.76 2.59 -8.43
C ARG A 73 3.65 2.27 -7.24
N THR A 74 3.87 3.26 -6.38
CA THR A 74 4.72 3.16 -5.19
C THR A 74 4.18 4.07 -4.12
N THR A 75 4.53 3.80 -2.86
CA THR A 75 4.11 4.63 -1.72
C THR A 75 4.57 6.08 -1.91
N ASN A 76 5.82 6.31 -2.30
CA ASN A 76 6.34 7.66 -2.54
C ASN A 76 5.61 8.38 -3.68
N ARG A 77 5.20 7.68 -4.75
CA ARG A 77 4.43 8.28 -5.85
C ARG A 77 3.02 8.66 -5.41
N ALA A 78 2.34 7.78 -4.67
CA ALA A 78 1.05 8.06 -4.08
C ALA A 78 1.12 9.30 -3.18
N VAL A 79 2.05 9.34 -2.21
CA VAL A 79 2.22 10.52 -1.33
C VAL A 79 2.48 11.79 -2.14
N ARG A 80 3.39 11.76 -3.13
CA ARG A 80 3.68 12.93 -3.98
C ARG A 80 2.46 13.41 -4.77
N GLN A 81 1.61 12.50 -5.24
CA GLN A 81 0.37 12.85 -5.93
C GLN A 81 -0.55 13.68 -5.03
N PHE A 82 -0.76 13.24 -3.78
CA PHE A 82 -1.65 13.93 -2.84
C PHE A 82 -1.05 15.25 -2.32
N LEU A 83 0.26 15.31 -2.10
CA LEU A 83 0.95 16.56 -1.79
C LEU A 83 0.83 17.57 -2.94
N ALA A 84 0.99 17.12 -4.19
CA ALA A 84 0.81 17.96 -5.38
C ALA A 84 -0.64 18.44 -5.56
N ALA A 85 -1.62 17.70 -5.03
CA ALA A 85 -3.02 18.11 -4.95
C ALA A 85 -3.32 19.07 -3.78
N GLY A 86 -2.30 19.54 -3.06
CA GLY A 86 -2.44 20.53 -1.98
C GLY A 86 -2.84 19.93 -0.62
N ILE A 87 -2.80 18.61 -0.45
CA ILE A 87 -3.11 17.99 0.84
C ILE A 87 -1.92 18.18 1.80
N PRO A 88 -2.13 18.76 3.00
CA PRO A 88 -1.05 18.88 3.98
C PRO A 88 -0.50 17.51 4.38
N ALA A 89 0.83 17.38 4.46
CA ALA A 89 1.49 16.12 4.82
C ALA A 89 0.96 15.51 6.13
N ARG A 90 0.65 16.36 7.13
CA ARG A 90 0.07 15.94 8.42
C ARG A 90 -1.28 15.22 8.33
N LYS A 91 -1.98 15.34 7.20
CA LYS A 91 -3.27 14.68 6.93
C LYS A 91 -3.12 13.39 6.11
N LEU A 92 -1.90 12.97 5.77
CA LEU A 92 -1.65 11.78 4.96
C LEU A 92 -1.12 10.64 5.84
N VAL A 93 -1.90 9.58 5.99
CA VAL A 93 -1.51 8.35 6.69
C VAL A 93 -1.11 7.31 5.65
N ILE A 94 0.12 6.82 5.70
CA ILE A 94 0.63 5.76 4.82
C ILE A 94 0.07 4.41 5.27
N GLY A 95 -0.54 3.69 4.34
CA GLY A 95 -1.02 2.33 4.56
C GLY A 95 0.09 1.28 4.48
N VAL A 96 0.03 0.28 5.35
CA VAL A 96 0.96 -0.86 5.40
C VAL A 96 0.18 -2.16 5.33
N ALA A 97 0.60 -3.08 4.46
CA ALA A 97 -0.02 -4.39 4.34
C ALA A 97 0.61 -5.42 5.29
N PHE A 98 -0.21 -6.09 6.10
CA PHE A 98 0.20 -7.24 6.92
C PHE A 98 -0.02 -8.57 6.19
N TYR A 99 0.22 -8.57 4.89
CA TYR A 99 0.07 -9.71 3.99
C TYR A 99 0.97 -9.53 2.76
N GLY A 100 1.27 -10.63 2.07
CA GLY A 100 1.93 -10.64 0.76
C GLY A 100 1.00 -11.10 -0.35
N ARG A 101 1.40 -10.83 -1.60
CA ARG A 101 0.75 -11.32 -2.83
C ARG A 101 1.61 -12.43 -3.43
N ALA A 102 1.02 -13.60 -3.67
CA ALA A 102 1.75 -14.77 -4.18
C ALA A 102 1.34 -15.11 -5.62
N PHE A 103 2.32 -15.52 -6.42
CA PHE A 103 2.20 -15.87 -7.83
C PHE A 103 2.95 -17.18 -8.08
N ALA A 104 2.49 -17.96 -9.05
CA ALA A 104 3.15 -19.19 -9.51
C ALA A 104 3.35 -19.15 -11.01
N ASP A 105 4.15 -20.12 -11.50
CA ASP A 105 4.52 -20.24 -12.90
C ASP A 105 5.20 -18.95 -13.39
N VAL A 106 6.04 -18.39 -12.51
CA VAL A 106 6.74 -17.12 -12.70
C VAL A 106 8.02 -17.38 -13.48
N ARG A 107 8.30 -16.58 -14.51
CA ARG A 107 9.56 -16.70 -15.25
C ARG A 107 10.75 -16.53 -14.29
N PRO A 108 11.75 -17.43 -14.31
CA PRO A 108 12.81 -17.49 -13.27
C PRO A 108 13.93 -16.45 -13.46
N VAL A 109 13.63 -15.29 -14.02
CA VAL A 109 14.58 -14.18 -14.20
C VAL A 109 14.47 -13.23 -13.01
N HIS A 110 15.59 -12.68 -12.54
CA HIS A 110 15.65 -11.76 -11.39
C HIS A 110 14.99 -12.32 -10.12
N HIS A 111 15.07 -13.63 -9.90
CA HIS A 111 14.37 -14.31 -8.80
C HIS A 111 12.86 -14.02 -8.79
N GLY A 112 12.26 -13.99 -9.98
CA GLY A 112 10.82 -13.80 -10.18
C GLY A 112 10.30 -12.40 -9.89
N LEU A 113 11.17 -11.39 -9.70
CA LEU A 113 10.75 -10.02 -9.46
C LEU A 113 10.52 -9.26 -10.78
N TYR A 114 9.33 -8.67 -10.96
CA TYR A 114 8.90 -8.01 -12.21
C TYR A 114 8.95 -8.94 -13.44
N GLN A 115 8.41 -10.15 -13.28
CA GLN A 115 8.35 -11.16 -14.34
C GLN A 115 6.91 -11.57 -14.65
N PRO A 116 6.62 -12.00 -15.89
CA PRO A 116 5.34 -12.66 -16.20
C PRO A 116 5.12 -13.89 -15.31
N TYR A 117 3.86 -14.16 -15.02
CA TYR A 117 3.43 -15.29 -14.21
C TYR A 117 2.26 -16.00 -14.90
N GLY A 118 2.10 -17.29 -14.67
CA GLY A 118 0.96 -18.05 -15.20
C GLY A 118 -0.32 -17.83 -14.40
N ARG A 119 -0.22 -17.78 -13.06
CA ARG A 119 -1.39 -17.53 -12.21
C ARG A 119 -1.09 -16.85 -10.88
N PHE A 120 -2.10 -16.13 -10.38
CA PHE A 120 -2.14 -15.65 -9.00
C PHE A 120 -2.50 -16.80 -8.05
N ILE A 121 -1.84 -16.86 -6.89
CA ILE A 121 -2.05 -17.90 -5.89
C ILE A 121 -3.01 -17.43 -4.81
N ALA A 122 -2.60 -16.40 -4.07
CA ALA A 122 -3.29 -15.97 -2.86
C ALA A 122 -2.76 -14.64 -2.33
N MET A 123 -3.57 -14.03 -1.48
CA MET A 123 -3.10 -13.15 -0.43
C MET A 123 -2.65 -14.01 0.76
N ILE A 124 -1.41 -13.84 1.24
CA ILE A 124 -0.86 -14.63 2.35
C ILE A 124 -0.64 -13.72 3.55
N ALA A 125 -1.39 -13.94 4.63
CA ALA A 125 -1.25 -13.17 5.86
C ALA A 125 0.15 -13.30 6.48
N TRP A 126 0.62 -12.24 7.14
CA TRP A 126 1.95 -12.17 7.75
C TRP A 126 2.30 -13.35 8.67
N PRO A 127 1.41 -13.83 9.59
CA PRO A 127 1.75 -14.98 10.43
C PRO A 127 2.07 -16.24 9.63
N LYS A 128 1.35 -16.46 8.52
CA LYS A 128 1.58 -17.60 7.62
C LYS A 128 2.89 -17.45 6.86
N LEU A 129 3.24 -16.23 6.41
CA LEU A 129 4.54 -15.97 5.80
C LEU A 129 5.69 -16.31 6.77
N VAL A 130 5.60 -15.88 8.02
CA VAL A 130 6.62 -16.13 9.05
C VAL A 130 6.73 -17.63 9.38
N SER A 131 5.59 -18.31 9.56
CA SER A 131 5.61 -19.72 9.97
C SER A 131 6.06 -20.65 8.84
N GLY A 132 5.70 -20.36 7.58
CA GLY A 132 5.85 -21.32 6.48
C GLY A 132 6.63 -20.88 5.24
N TYR A 133 7.01 -19.61 5.08
CA TYR A 133 7.60 -19.14 3.81
C TYR A 133 8.92 -18.39 3.97
N ILE A 134 9.06 -17.49 4.95
CA ILE A 134 10.28 -16.70 5.08
C ILE A 134 11.46 -17.62 5.43
N ASN A 135 12.37 -17.83 4.45
CA ASN A 135 13.52 -18.73 4.55
C ASN A 135 13.15 -20.18 4.93
N LYS A 136 12.00 -20.66 4.45
CA LYS A 136 11.44 -21.99 4.76
C LYS A 136 10.84 -22.61 3.51
N ASN A 137 10.71 -23.93 3.48
CA ASN A 137 9.99 -24.67 2.44
C ASN A 137 10.41 -24.29 1.01
N GLY A 138 11.71 -24.11 0.78
CA GLY A 138 12.28 -23.75 -0.52
C GLY A 138 12.23 -22.26 -0.86
N PHE A 139 11.49 -21.44 -0.12
CA PHE A 139 11.47 -19.99 -0.32
C PHE A 139 12.66 -19.34 0.36
N LYS A 140 13.39 -18.51 -0.40
CA LYS A 140 14.46 -17.64 0.10
C LYS A 140 13.98 -16.19 0.14
N ARG A 141 14.28 -15.47 1.23
CA ARG A 141 14.02 -14.04 1.36
C ARG A 141 15.08 -13.22 0.65
N TYR A 142 14.63 -12.25 -0.12
CA TYR A 142 15.44 -11.26 -0.79
C TYR A 142 15.03 -9.84 -0.38
N TRP A 143 15.94 -8.89 -0.58
CA TRP A 143 15.70 -7.47 -0.31
C TRP A 143 15.97 -6.62 -1.56
N GLY A 144 14.97 -5.86 -2.00
CA GLY A 144 15.10 -4.89 -3.08
C GLY A 144 15.52 -3.53 -2.54
N SER A 145 16.82 -3.23 -2.54
CA SER A 145 17.35 -1.98 -1.95
C SER A 145 16.83 -0.68 -2.57
N LYS A 146 16.47 -0.69 -3.87
CA LYS A 146 15.85 0.48 -4.51
C LYS A 146 14.39 0.65 -4.08
N ALA A 147 13.62 -0.43 -4.02
CA ALA A 147 12.21 -0.37 -3.64
C ALA A 147 11.99 -0.27 -2.12
N MET A 148 13.02 -0.58 -1.32
CA MET A 148 12.97 -0.79 0.13
C MET A 148 11.90 -1.82 0.51
N ALA A 149 11.86 -2.94 -0.22
CA ALA A 149 10.83 -3.95 -0.07
C ALA A 149 11.42 -5.38 -0.09
N PRO A 150 10.98 -6.27 0.82
CA PRO A 150 11.34 -7.67 0.76
C PRO A 150 10.48 -8.41 -0.28
N TYR A 151 10.96 -9.56 -0.72
CA TYR A 151 10.17 -10.55 -1.45
C TYR A 151 10.72 -11.95 -1.21
N LEU A 152 9.92 -12.96 -1.50
CA LEU A 152 10.30 -14.36 -1.37
C LEU A 152 10.34 -15.00 -2.77
N TRP A 153 11.31 -15.87 -3.00
CA TRP A 153 11.43 -16.60 -4.25
C TRP A 153 11.71 -18.08 -3.99
N ASN A 154 11.00 -18.94 -4.71
CA ASN A 154 11.29 -20.36 -4.83
C ASN A 154 11.36 -20.67 -6.34
N ALA A 155 12.46 -21.27 -6.78
CA ALA A 155 12.71 -21.59 -8.19
C ALA A 155 12.19 -22.98 -8.59
N LYS A 156 11.72 -23.77 -7.62
CA LYS A 156 11.20 -25.14 -7.79
C LYS A 156 9.69 -25.15 -7.75
#